data_AF-A0A7R6XWN9-F1
#
_entry.id   AF-A0A7R6XWN9-F1
#
_cell.length_a   1.000
_cell.length_b   1.000
_cell.length_c   1.000
_cell.angle_alpha   90.00
_cell.angle_beta   90.00
_cell.angle_gamma   90.00
#
_symmetry.space_group_name_H-M   'P 1'
#
loop_
_entity.id
_entity.type
_entity.pdbx_description
1 polymer ?
#
loop_
_entity_poly.entity_id
_entity_poly.type
_entity_poly.pdbx_seq_one_letter_code
_entity_poly.pdbx_strand_id
1 'polypeptide(L)'
;MRFVVVQEPTDTWAVFDTIADVPADFADQCLIGLTRDGAEWFAAKCNQQRSQSVRRVQDSPRSAVLPMPIGIPLRVRRRAT
;
A
#
# COMPACT_ATOMS: atom_id res chain seq x y z
N MET A 1 -8.32 8.63 3.20
CA MET A 1 -9.11 7.38 3.43
C MET A 1 -9.64 6.97 2.06
N ARG A 2 -9.45 5.72 1.62
CA ARG A 2 -9.76 5.29 0.23
C ARG A 2 -11.16 4.69 0.13
N PHE A 3 -11.47 3.83 1.08
CA PHE A 3 -12.75 3.12 1.14
C PHE A 3 -13.71 3.94 2.01
N VAL A 4 -14.88 4.26 1.46
CA VAL A 4 -15.91 5.08 2.11
C VAL A 4 -17.23 4.33 2.15
N VAL A 5 -18.06 4.62 3.14
CA VAL A 5 -19.38 4.03 3.29
C VAL A 5 -20.41 4.93 2.61
N VAL A 6 -21.28 4.34 1.78
CA VAL A 6 -22.32 5.06 1.02
C VAL A 6 -23.65 4.34 1.22
N GLN A 7 -24.74 5.09 1.41
CA GLN A 7 -26.09 4.54 1.48
C GLN A 7 -26.62 4.31 0.07
N GLU A 8 -27.17 3.12 -0.17
CA GLU A 8 -27.78 2.73 -1.43
C GLU A 8 -29.27 3.13 -1.45
N PRO A 9 -29.88 3.31 -2.63
CA PRO A 9 -31.29 3.67 -2.75
C PRO A 9 -32.27 2.65 -2.11
N THR A 10 -31.82 1.40 -1.92
CA THR A 10 -32.55 0.30 -1.29
C THR A 10 -32.50 0.30 0.25
N ASP A 11 -32.03 1.38 0.87
CA ASP A 11 -31.84 1.50 2.31
C ASP A 11 -30.79 0.51 2.88
N THR A 12 -29.93 0.04 1.99
CA THR A 12 -28.74 -0.78 2.30
C THR A 12 -27.48 0.08 2.22
N TRP A 13 -26.33 -0.49 2.58
CA TRP A 13 -25.06 0.22 2.61
C TRP A 13 -24.01 -0.50 1.77
N ALA A 14 -23.16 0.28 1.10
CA ALA A 14 -22.05 -0.23 0.31
C ALA A 14 -20.73 0.40 0.75
N VAL A 15 -19.63 -0.30 0.48
CA VAL A 15 -18.28 0.26 0.59
C VAL A 15 -17.79 0.63 -0.80
N PHE A 16 -17.47 1.89 -1.02
CA PHE A 16 -17.04 2.42 -2.31
C PHE A 16 -15.54 2.72 -2.30
N ASP A 17 -14.83 2.30 -3.35
CA ASP A 17 -13.43 2.63 -3.58
C ASP A 17 -13.33 3.94 -4.36
N THR A 18 -12.95 5.02 -3.68
CA THR A 18 -12.84 6.35 -4.27
C THR A 18 -11.72 6.51 -5.31
N ILE A 19 -10.79 5.55 -5.42
CA ILE A 19 -9.71 5.59 -6.42
C ILE A 19 -10.10 4.82 -7.67
N ALA A 20 -10.72 3.64 -7.48
CA ALA A 20 -11.14 2.80 -8.59
C ALA A 20 -12.52 3.21 -9.15
N ASP A 21 -13.25 4.06 -8.42
CA ASP A 21 -14.61 4.53 -8.75
C ASP A 21 -15.61 3.39 -8.94
N VAL A 22 -15.46 2.34 -8.12
CA VAL A 22 -16.29 1.14 -8.14
C VAL A 22 -16.59 0.69 -6.71
N PRO A 23 -17.63 -0.14 -6.50
CA PRO A 23 -17.82 -0.86 -5.25
C PRO A 23 -16.56 -1.63 -4.89
N ALA A 24 -16.21 -1.62 -3.61
CA ALA A 24 -15.05 -2.35 -3.11
C ALA A 24 -15.35 -3.84 -3.01
N ASP A 25 -14.34 -4.66 -3.29
CA ASP A 25 -14.41 -6.11 -3.12
C ASP A 25 -13.56 -6.56 -1.93
N PHE A 26 -14.03 -7.57 -1.21
CA PHE A 26 -13.29 -8.24 -0.15
C PHE A 26 -13.45 -9.74 -0.28
N ALA A 27 -12.32 -10.46 -0.38
CA ALA A 27 -12.31 -11.92 -0.56
C ALA A 27 -13.22 -12.38 -1.72
N ASP A 28 -13.11 -11.70 -2.86
CA ASP A 28 -13.89 -11.96 -4.09
C ASP A 28 -15.41 -11.72 -3.94
N GLN A 29 -15.85 -11.04 -2.88
CA GLN A 29 -17.23 -10.61 -2.69
C GLN A 29 -17.36 -9.09 -2.76
N CYS A 30 -18.34 -8.63 -3.53
CA CYS A 30 -18.68 -7.22 -3.64
C CYS A 30 -19.35 -6.71 -2.36
N LEU A 31 -18.85 -5.59 -1.82
CA LEU A 31 -19.31 -5.01 -0.55
C LEU A 31 -20.51 -4.08 -0.77
N ILE A 32 -21.62 -4.64 -1.23
CA ILE A 32 -22.92 -3.99 -1.47
C ILE A 32 -24.03 -4.69 -0.68
N GLY A 33 -25.15 -4.02 -0.43
CA GLY A 33 -26.27 -4.63 0.27
C GLY A 33 -26.01 -4.90 1.76
N LEU A 34 -25.05 -4.22 2.37
CA LEU A 34 -24.64 -4.42 3.75
C LEU A 34 -25.56 -3.67 4.73
N THR A 35 -25.54 -4.09 5.99
CA THR A 35 -25.98 -3.23 7.08
C THR A 35 -24.99 -2.08 7.27
N ARG A 36 -25.44 -0.99 7.91
CA ARG A 36 -24.58 0.16 8.21
C ARG A 36 -23.32 -0.24 8.98
N ASP A 37 -23.49 -0.97 10.09
CA ASP A 37 -22.37 -1.45 10.90
C ASP A 37 -21.42 -2.36 10.10
N GLY A 38 -21.95 -3.19 9.21
CA GLY A 38 -21.17 -4.04 8.32
C GLY A 38 -20.31 -3.21 7.36
N ALA A 39 -20.90 -2.23 6.69
CA ALA A 39 -20.19 -1.34 5.78
C ALA A 39 -19.09 -0.53 6.50
N GLU A 40 -19.39 0.01 7.68
CA GLU A 40 -18.41 0.72 8.51
C GLU A 40 -17.23 -0.18 8.91
N TRP A 41 -17.51 -1.42 9.34
CA TRP A 41 -16.47 -2.38 9.69
C TRP A 41 -15.58 -2.73 8.49
N PHE A 42 -16.18 -3.02 7.33
CA PHE A 42 -15.42 -3.34 6.12
C PHE A 42 -14.59 -2.16 5.63
N ALA A 43 -15.16 -0.94 5.60
CA ALA A 43 -14.43 0.26 5.22
C ALA A 43 -13.22 0.49 6.15
N ALA A 44 -13.39 0.33 7.47
CA ALA A 44 -12.29 0.44 8.42
C ALA A 44 -11.21 -0.63 8.16
N LYS A 45 -11.61 -1.89 7.96
CA LYS A 45 -10.70 -3.01 7.70
C LYS A 45 -9.90 -2.82 6.42
N CYS A 46 -10.54 -2.43 5.31
CA CYS A 46 -9.87 -2.19 4.04
C CYS A 46 -8.87 -1.01 4.13
N ASN A 47 -9.24 0.06 4.84
CA ASN A 47 -8.35 1.18 5.09
C ASN A 47 -7.16 0.81 6.00
N GLN A 48 -7.37 -0.04 7.01
CA GLN A 48 -6.31 -0.55 7.88
C GLN A 48 -5.34 -1.47 7.14
N GLN A 49 -5.84 -2.43 6.36
CA GLN A 49 -5.03 -3.38 5.60
C GLN A 49 -4.09 -2.64 4.65
N ARG A 50 -4.59 -1.62 3.93
CA ARG A 50 -3.77 -0.77 3.06
C ARG A 50 -2.70 0.00 3.85
N SER A 51 -3.03 0.51 5.03
CA SER A 51 -2.09 1.23 5.89
C SER A 51 -0.96 0.32 6.37
N GLN A 52 -1.24 -0.96 6.63
CA GLN A 52 -0.22 -1.95 6.99
C GLN A 52 0.66 -2.35 5.80
N SER A 53 0.08 -2.51 4.60
CA SER A 53 0.86 -2.77 3.38
C SER A 53 1.85 -1.65 3.07
N VAL A 54 1.44 -0.39 3.21
CA VAL A 54 2.32 0.78 3.00
C VAL A 54 3.45 0.82 4.02
N ARG A 55 3.22 0.39 5.27
CA ARG A 55 4.28 0.30 6.28
C ARG A 55 5.29 -0.80 5.95
N ARG A 56 4.86 -2.01 5.58
CA ARG A 56 5.77 -3.10 5.22
C ARG A 56 6.63 -2.81 3.97
N VAL A 57 6.07 -2.12 2.98
CA VAL A 57 6.85 -1.66 1.82
C VAL A 57 7.92 -0.64 2.23
N GLN A 58 7.65 0.22 3.21
CA GLN A 58 8.63 1.17 3.72
C GLN A 58 9.68 0.54 4.64
N ASP A 59 9.33 -0.52 5.38
CA ASP A 59 10.25 -1.28 6.24
C ASP A 59 11.18 -2.22 5.46
N SER A 60 10.93 -2.39 4.15
CA SER A 60 11.85 -3.08 3.27
C SER A 60 13.11 -2.21 3.12
N PRO A 61 14.30 -2.62 3.59
CA PRO A 61 15.50 -1.83 3.40
C PRO A 61 15.71 -1.74 1.90
N ARG A 62 15.62 -0.52 1.36
CA ARG A 62 16.05 -0.21 -0.01
C ARG A 62 17.40 -0.90 -0.19
N SER A 63 17.42 -1.93 -1.03
CA SER A 63 18.65 -2.60 -1.43
C SER A 63 19.56 -1.51 -1.99
N ALA A 64 20.54 -1.10 -1.18
CA ALA A 64 21.52 -0.11 -1.56
C ALA A 64 22.40 -0.77 -2.61
N VAL A 65 22.05 -0.54 -3.88
CA VAL A 65 22.96 -0.78 -4.99
C VAL A 65 24.14 0.15 -4.76
N LEU A 66 25.20 -0.39 -4.15
CA LEU A 66 26.48 0.29 -4.02
C LEU A 66 26.98 0.55 -5.45
N PRO A 67 27.22 1.81 -5.86
CA PRO A 67 27.87 2.05 -7.14
C PRO A 67 29.29 1.48 -7.05
N MET A 68 29.60 0.57 -7.96
CA MET A 68 30.96 0.04 -8.11
C MET A 68 31.93 1.21 -8.35
N PRO A 69 33.08 1.28 -7.67
CA PRO A 69 34.07 2.30 -7.98
C PRO A 69 34.73 1.97 -9.32
N ILE A 70 34.36 2.74 -10.34
CA ILE A 70 35.11 2.84 -11.61
C ILE A 70 36.53 3.30 -11.26
N GLY A 71 37.50 2.44 -11.57
CA GLY A 71 38.90 2.70 -11.31
C GLY A 71 39.46 3.87 -12.13
N ILE A 72 40.42 4.57 -11.53
CA ILE A 72 41.48 5.25 -12.26
C ILE A 72 42.81 4.90 -11.57
N PRO A 73 43.84 4.44 -12.31
CA PRO A 73 45.12 4.04 -11.75
C PRO A 73 46.09 5.23 -11.62
N LEU A 74 47.21 4.97 -10.92
CA LEU A 74 48.47 5.73 -10.81
C LEU A 74 48.62 6.64 -9.58
N ARG A 75 49.51 6.23 -8.65
CA ARG A 75 50.92 6.65 -8.75
C ARG A 75 51.84 5.78 -7.88
N VAL A 76 52.84 5.23 -8.55
CA VAL A 76 54.05 4.62 -8.01
C VAL A 76 54.84 5.63 -7.17
N ARG A 77 55.45 5.14 -6.07
CA ARG A 77 56.82 5.40 -5.52
C ARG A 77 56.76 5.29 -3.98
N ARG A 78 57.64 4.63 -3.23
CA ARG A 78 58.86 3.82 -3.42
C ARG A 78 59.06 3.06 -2.08
N ARG A 79 59.65 1.87 -2.12
CA ARG A 79 60.20 1.16 -0.93
C ARG A 79 61.42 1.88 -0.36
N ALA A 80 61.61 1.80 0.95
CA ALA A 80 62.85 1.62 1.72
C ALA A 80 62.49 1.88 3.21
N THR A 81 62.97 1.18 4.23
CA THR A 81 63.79 -0.02 4.37
C THR A 81 63.42 -0.63 5.73
#